data_AF-A0A933YK35-F1
#
_entry.id   AF-A0A933YK35-F1
#
_cell.length_a   1.000
_cell.length_b   1.000
_cell.length_c   1.000
_cell.angle_alpha   90.00
_cell.angle_beta   90.00
_cell.angle_gamma   90.00
#
_symmetry.space_group_name_H-M   'P 1'
#
loop_
_entity.id
_entity.type
_entity.pdbx_description
1 polymer ?
#
loop_
_entity_poly.entity_id
_entity_poly.type
_entity_poly.pdbx_seq_one_letter_code
_entity_poly.pdbx_strand_id
1 'polypeptide(L)'
;MAEPWNTLNCVSFCDANIGTAVRDQGTILRTTNGGAMWTRQSSGTTDRLNGVCFTDANTGTAVGNAGTILRTTNAGTSWTRQTSGFLFQFCRFHRCKHRNGSGRRRTDSSNDQRWRHVR
;
A
#
# COMPACT_ATOMS: atom_id res chain seq x y z
N MET A 1 10.56 -30.31 1.27
CA MET A 1 11.40 -29.82 0.16
C MET A 1 11.08 -28.34 -0.04
N ALA A 2 12.02 -27.45 0.24
CA ALA A 2 11.84 -26.01 0.07
C ALA A 2 12.24 -25.64 -1.37
N GLU A 3 11.29 -25.09 -2.14
CA GLU A 3 11.53 -24.70 -3.53
C GLU A 3 12.63 -23.62 -3.61
N PRO A 4 13.73 -23.88 -4.35
CA PRO A 4 14.81 -22.92 -4.50
C PRO A 4 14.28 -21.74 -5.35
N TRP A 5 14.62 -20.52 -4.95
CA TRP A 5 14.33 -19.25 -5.65
C TRP A 5 12.99 -18.55 -5.42
N ASN A 6 12.30 -18.79 -4.29
CA ASN A 6 11.18 -17.94 -3.90
C ASN A 6 11.61 -16.77 -3.01
N THR A 7 12.40 -15.87 -3.57
CA THR A 7 12.77 -14.62 -2.89
C THR A 7 11.53 -13.77 -2.64
N LEU A 8 11.35 -13.34 -1.39
CA LEU A 8 10.40 -12.28 -1.07
C LEU A 8 10.94 -10.98 -1.69
N ASN A 9 10.15 -10.36 -2.56
CA ASN A 9 10.54 -9.12 -3.22
C ASN A 9 10.33 -7.92 -2.30
N CYS A 10 9.28 -7.96 -1.47
CA CYS A 10 8.97 -6.90 -0.53
C CYS A 10 8.09 -7.42 0.60
N VAL A 11 8.23 -6.83 1.78
CA VAL A 11 7.34 -7.02 2.93
C VAL A 11 6.98 -5.66 3.53
N SER A 12 5.72 -5.49 3.89
CA SER A 12 5.19 -4.28 4.51
C SER A 12 4.28 -4.66 5.69
N PHE A 13 4.47 -4.00 6.83
CA PHE A 13 3.60 -4.12 8.00
C PHE A 13 2.83 -2.82 8.19
N CYS A 14 1.51 -2.91 8.38
CA CYS A 14 0.68 -1.76 8.74
C CYS A 14 0.55 -1.60 10.27
N ASP A 15 0.77 -2.68 11.01
CA ASP A 15 0.91 -2.69 12.47
C ASP A 15 1.79 -3.88 12.91
N ALA A 16 1.94 -4.08 14.22
CA ALA A 16 2.79 -5.14 14.78
C ALA A 16 2.34 -6.58 14.43
N ASN A 17 1.06 -6.76 14.09
CA ASN A 17 0.46 -8.07 13.84
C ASN A 17 0.16 -8.29 12.35
N ILE A 18 -0.14 -7.23 11.61
CA ILE A 18 -0.62 -7.30 10.25
C ILE A 18 0.50 -6.93 9.27
N GLY A 19 0.92 -7.93 8.51
CA GLY A 19 1.96 -7.82 7.49
C GLY A 19 1.52 -8.41 6.16
N THR A 20 2.04 -7.87 5.07
CA THR A 20 1.86 -8.43 3.73
C THR A 20 3.20 -8.49 3.02
N ALA A 21 3.46 -9.62 2.36
CA ALA A 21 4.65 -9.84 1.57
C ALA A 21 4.27 -10.21 0.14
N VAL A 22 5.12 -9.84 -0.81
CA VAL A 22 4.95 -10.15 -2.23
C VAL A 22 6.18 -10.82 -2.79
N ARG A 23 5.98 -11.66 -3.80
CA ARG A 23 7.05 -12.36 -4.50
C ARG A 23 6.67 -12.60 -5.96
N ASP A 24 7.48 -13.43 -6.61
CA ASP A 24 7.31 -13.84 -8.00
C ASP A 24 5.99 -14.61 -8.24
N GLN A 25 5.59 -14.68 -9.51
CA GLN A 25 4.37 -15.34 -9.96
C GLN A 25 3.09 -14.76 -9.34
N GLY A 26 3.05 -13.44 -9.10
CA GLY A 26 1.89 -12.77 -8.52
C GLY A 26 1.53 -13.21 -7.10
N THR A 27 2.42 -13.89 -6.38
CA THR A 27 2.08 -14.41 -5.05
C THR A 27 2.08 -13.27 -4.03
N ILE A 28 0.96 -13.15 -3.31
CA ILE A 28 0.77 -12.27 -2.15
C ILE A 28 0.59 -13.16 -0.92
N LEU A 29 1.32 -12.86 0.14
CA LEU A 29 1.24 -13.52 1.44
C LEU A 29 0.80 -12.50 2.48
N ARG A 30 -0.10 -12.87 3.38
CA ARG A 30 -0.54 -12.01 4.47
C ARG A 30 -0.45 -12.71 5.81
N THR A 31 -0.06 -11.96 6.84
CA THR A 31 -0.06 -12.38 8.23
C THR A 31 -0.94 -11.46 9.06
N THR A 32 -1.55 -12.01 10.11
CA THR A 32 -2.32 -11.28 11.14
C THR A 32 -1.82 -11.57 12.55
N ASN A 33 -0.67 -12.25 12.67
CA ASN A 33 -0.06 -12.65 13.93
C ASN A 33 1.45 -12.35 13.97
N GLY A 34 1.86 -11.23 13.37
CA GLY A 34 3.22 -10.72 13.45
C GLY A 34 4.24 -11.53 12.65
N GLY A 35 3.79 -12.28 11.64
CA GLY A 35 4.65 -13.09 10.79
C GLY A 35 4.87 -14.53 11.27
N ALA A 36 4.21 -14.95 12.35
CA ALA A 36 4.26 -16.34 12.80
C ALA A 36 3.57 -17.31 11.81
N MET A 37 2.51 -16.84 11.13
CA MET A 37 1.84 -17.57 10.06
C MET A 37 1.53 -16.65 8.88
N TRP A 38 1.71 -17.17 7.67
CA TRP A 38 1.44 -16.47 6.42
C TRP A 38 0.46 -17.25 5.56
N THR A 39 -0.63 -16.59 5.16
CA THR A 39 -1.66 -17.16 4.29
C THR A 39 -1.55 -16.56 2.89
N ARG A 40 -1.63 -17.41 1.86
CA ARG A 40 -1.63 -16.96 0.46
C ARG A 40 -2.93 -16.25 0.12
N GLN A 41 -2.80 -15.15 -0.63
CA GLN A 41 -3.92 -14.40 -1.20
C GLN A 41 -3.87 -14.49 -2.72
N SER A 42 -5.05 -14.65 -3.33
CA SER A 42 -5.17 -14.63 -4.78
C SER A 42 -5.05 -13.18 -5.27
N SER A 43 -4.01 -12.89 -6.05
CA SER A 43 -3.77 -11.57 -6.63
C SER A 43 -4.50 -11.36 -7.96
N GLY A 44 -4.97 -12.43 -8.60
CA GLY A 44 -5.58 -12.40 -9.94
C GLY A 44 -4.58 -12.15 -11.08
N THR A 45 -3.27 -12.23 -10.82
CA THR A 45 -2.23 -12.12 -11.85
C THR A 45 -1.09 -13.11 -11.60
N THR A 46 -0.33 -13.43 -12.65
CA THR A 46 0.94 -14.17 -12.58
C THR A 46 2.16 -13.25 -12.69
N ASP A 47 1.94 -11.94 -12.90
CA ASP A 47 3.03 -10.98 -13.00
C ASP A 47 3.84 -10.90 -11.71
N ARG A 48 5.16 -10.74 -11.84
CA ARG A 48 6.04 -10.51 -10.69
C ARG A 48 5.61 -9.26 -9.93
N LEU A 49 5.32 -9.40 -8.64
CA LEU A 49 5.04 -8.27 -7.76
C LEU A 49 6.33 -7.84 -7.06
N ASN A 50 6.69 -6.57 -7.19
CA ASN A 50 7.93 -5.99 -6.71
C ASN A 50 7.74 -5.20 -5.40
N GLY A 51 6.52 -4.75 -5.12
CA GLY A 51 6.25 -3.92 -3.94
C GLY A 51 4.81 -4.06 -3.46
N VAL A 52 4.62 -3.85 -2.15
CA VAL A 52 3.31 -3.79 -1.52
C VAL A 52 3.33 -2.75 -0.40
N CYS A 53 2.22 -2.04 -0.22
CA CYS A 53 2.04 -1.06 0.84
C CYS A 53 0.58 -1.09 1.30
N PHE A 54 0.38 -1.01 2.61
CA PHE A 54 -0.95 -0.87 3.23
C PHE A 54 -1.04 0.47 3.95
N THR A 55 -2.13 1.22 3.69
CA THR A 55 -2.41 2.48 4.39
C THR A 55 -3.11 2.25 5.72
N ASP A 56 -3.83 1.15 5.82
CA ASP A 56 -4.54 0.66 7.00
C ASP A 56 -4.69 -0.86 6.90
N ALA A 57 -5.35 -1.49 7.87
CA ALA A 57 -5.52 -2.95 7.89
C ALA A 57 -6.26 -3.49 6.67
N ASN A 58 -7.13 -2.73 6.01
CA ASN A 58 -7.99 -3.22 4.93
C ASN A 58 -7.53 -2.73 3.54
N THR A 59 -6.93 -1.55 3.47
CA THR A 59 -6.59 -0.90 2.20
C THR A 59 -5.12 -1.04 1.88
N GLY A 60 -4.83 -1.66 0.74
CA GLY A 60 -3.47 -1.92 0.28
C GLY A 60 -3.31 -1.80 -1.23
N THR A 61 -2.09 -1.54 -1.65
CA THR A 61 -1.68 -1.48 -3.06
C THR A 61 -0.45 -2.36 -3.26
N ALA A 62 -0.51 -3.23 -4.26
CA ALA A 62 0.62 -4.04 -4.72
C ALA A 62 0.98 -3.64 -6.15
N VAL A 63 2.27 -3.62 -6.46
CA VAL A 63 2.77 -3.26 -7.79
C VAL A 63 3.80 -4.24 -8.30
N GLY A 64 3.83 -4.39 -9.62
CA GLY A 64 4.63 -5.40 -10.29
C GLY A 64 5.06 -5.01 -11.70
N ASN A 65 5.61 -6.00 -12.39
CA ASN A 65 6.05 -5.89 -13.77
C ASN A 65 4.87 -5.59 -14.71
N ALA A 66 5.19 -5.19 -15.95
CA ALA A 66 4.23 -4.83 -16.99
C ALA A 66 3.21 -3.74 -16.59
N GLY A 67 3.59 -2.87 -15.64
CA GLY A 67 2.70 -1.81 -15.15
C GLY A 67 1.56 -2.33 -14.26
N THR A 68 1.67 -3.55 -13.72
CA THR A 68 0.65 -4.11 -12.83
C THR A 68 0.52 -3.28 -11.56
N ILE A 69 -0.67 -2.74 -11.34
CA ILE A 69 -1.10 -2.10 -10.10
C ILE A 69 -2.34 -2.84 -9.63
N LEU A 70 -2.30 -3.36 -8.42
CA LEU A 70 -3.41 -4.05 -7.76
C LEU A 70 -3.79 -3.26 -6.51
N ARG A 71 -5.08 -3.09 -6.28
CA ARG A 71 -5.61 -2.47 -5.06
C ARG A 71 -6.57 -3.41 -4.36
N THR A 72 -6.52 -3.41 -3.03
CA THR A 72 -7.48 -4.06 -2.16
C THR A 72 -8.05 -3.05 -1.18
N THR A 73 -9.30 -3.27 -0.77
CA THR A 73 -9.99 -2.54 0.32
C THR A 73 -10.61 -3.51 1.34
N ASN A 74 -10.27 -4.80 1.24
CA ASN A 74 -10.80 -5.87 2.08
C ASN A 74 -9.67 -6.79 2.59
N ALA A 75 -8.56 -6.17 3.01
CA ALA A 75 -7.40 -6.83 3.61
C ALA A 75 -6.74 -7.86 2.68
N GLY A 76 -6.87 -7.70 1.36
CA GLY A 76 -6.32 -8.60 0.35
C GLY A 76 -7.11 -9.88 0.14
N THR A 77 -8.35 -9.96 0.65
CA THR A 77 -9.29 -11.05 0.31
C THR A 77 -9.57 -11.06 -1.19
N SER A 78 -9.67 -9.87 -1.80
CA SER A 78 -9.63 -9.70 -3.25
C SER A 78 -8.73 -8.53 -3.64
N TRP A 79 -8.14 -8.65 -4.83
CA TRP A 79 -7.28 -7.64 -5.43
C TRP A 79 -7.87 -7.26 -6.79
N THR A 80 -8.04 -5.96 -7.02
CA THR A 80 -8.57 -5.43 -8.28
C THR A 80 -7.47 -4.70 -9.01
N ARG A 81 -7.21 -5.09 -10.26
CA ARG A 81 -6.25 -4.38 -11.12
C ARG A 81 -6.73 -2.96 -11.36
N GLN A 82 -5.87 -1.99 -11.08
CA GLN A 82 -6.12 -0.59 -11.34
C GLN A 82 -5.45 -0.25 -12.68
N THR A 83 -6.21 0.35 -13.59
CA THR A 83 -5.63 1.07 -14.71
C THR A 83 -4.98 2.34 -14.15
N SER A 84 -3.66 2.48 -14.30
CA SER A 84 -3.05 3.80 -14.15
C SER A 84 -3.77 4.69 -15.17
N GLY A 85 -4.45 5.75 -14.73
CA GLY A 85 -5.24 6.65 -15.59
C GLY A 85 -4.43 7.41 -16.67
N PHE A 86 -3.22 6.95 -16.96
CA PHE A 86 -2.39 7.36 -18.07
C PHE A 86 -2.23 6.13 -18.98
N LEU A 87 -2.63 6.27 -20.25
CA LEU A 87 -2.36 5.25 -21.27
C LEU A 87 -0.85 4.99 -21.45
N PHE A 88 0.03 5.81 -20.87
CA PHE A 88 1.45 5.53 -20.81
C PHE A 88 2.03 5.99 -19.47
N GLN A 89 2.54 5.02 -18.73
CA GLN A 89 3.76 5.07 -17.90
C GLN A 89 3.84 6.03 -16.68
N PHE A 90 4.00 5.40 -15.51
CA PHE A 90 4.49 5.90 -14.22
C PHE A 90 3.85 7.17 -13.62
N CYS A 91 2.98 6.98 -12.61
CA CYS A 91 2.71 8.01 -11.60
C CYS A 91 3.05 7.52 -10.18
N ARG A 92 4.23 7.98 -9.74
CA ARG A 92 4.79 8.14 -8.39
C ARG A 92 3.98 7.61 -7.20
N PHE A 93 4.52 6.59 -6.51
CA PHE A 93 4.24 6.40 -5.09
C PHE A 93 4.82 7.56 -4.29
N HIS A 94 3.96 8.39 -3.69
CA HIS A 94 4.39 9.28 -2.63
C HIS A 94 4.69 8.43 -1.39
N ARG A 95 5.96 8.48 -0.97
CA ARG A 95 6.49 7.84 0.23
C ARG A 95 5.54 8.08 1.42
N CYS A 96 5.07 7.00 2.04
CA CYS A 96 4.33 7.09 3.30
C CYS A 96 5.24 7.74 4.35
N LYS A 97 4.88 8.94 4.82
CA LYS A 97 5.56 9.57 5.96
C LYS A 97 5.10 8.83 7.22
N HIS A 98 6.00 8.10 7.87
CA HIS A 98 5.82 7.73 9.27
C HIS A 98 5.55 9.03 10.06
N ARG A 99 4.32 9.25 10.51
CA ARG A 99 4.03 10.29 11.50
C ARG A 99 4.49 9.76 12.86
N ASN A 100 5.75 10.02 13.22
CA ASN A 100 6.10 10.01 14.64
C ASN A 100 5.50 11.27 15.28
N GLY A 101 4.63 11.05 16.26
CA GLY A 101 3.91 12.10 16.95
C GLY A 101 4.83 13.02 17.77
N SER A 102 4.54 14.31 17.73
CA SER A 102 4.50 15.26 18.87
C SER A 102 4.30 16.68 18.34
N GLY A 103 3.14 16.92 17.73
CA GLY A 103 2.74 18.27 17.32
C GLY A 103 2.27 19.08 18.53
N ARG A 104 3.14 19.93 19.08
CA ARG A 104 2.71 21.03 19.95
C ARG A 104 1.82 21.97 19.14
N ARG A 105 0.55 22.09 19.55
CA ARG A 105 -0.35 23.14 19.08
C ARG A 105 0.24 24.48 19.51
N ARG A 106 0.49 25.38 18.56
CA ARG A 106 0.49 26.82 18.83
C ARG A 106 -0.77 27.38 18.20
N THR A 107 -1.71 27.72 19.06
CA THR A 107 -2.70 28.76 18.79
C THR A 107 -1.95 30.07 18.66
N ASP A 108 -2.23 30.86 17.63
CA ASP A 108 -2.36 32.29 17.82
C ASP A 108 -3.30 32.87 16.77
N SER A 109 -4.32 33.52 17.33
CA SER A 109 -5.37 34.31 16.71
C SER A 109 -4.88 35.74 16.52
N SER A 110 -4.88 36.25 15.29
CA SER A 110 -4.98 37.68 14.96
C SER A 110 -5.14 37.77 13.44
N ASN A 111 -6.37 37.81 12.92
CA ASN A 111 -7.05 39.07 12.58
C ASN A 111 -6.26 39.87 11.52
N ASP A 112 -6.59 39.68 10.24
CA ASP A 112 -6.94 40.83 9.41
C ASP A 112 -7.85 40.43 8.23
N GLN A 113 -8.75 41.34 7.92
CA GLN A 113 -9.97 41.21 7.15
C GLN A 113 -9.77 41.54 5.66
N ARG A 114 -10.79 41.15 4.89
CA ARG A 114 -11.38 41.93 3.78
C ARG A 114 -11.00 41.53 2.34
N TRP A 115 -11.86 40.71 1.74
CA TRP A 115 -12.29 40.91 0.35
C TRP A 115 -13.82 41.05 0.35
N ARG A 116 -14.31 42.29 0.22
CA ARG A 116 -15.74 42.57 -0.07
C ARG A 116 -15.90 42.67 -1.58
N HIS A 117 -16.86 41.96 -2.15
CA HIS A 117 -17.80 42.39 -3.20
C HIS A 117 -18.69 41.19 -3.57
N VAL A 118 -19.97 41.18 -3.18
CA VAL A 118 -21.16 41.10 -4.07
C VAL A 118 -22.32 41.70 -3.28
N ARG A 119 -23.18 42.41 -4.02
CA ARG A 119 -24.27 43.33 -3.69
C ARG A 119 -25.17 42.94 -2.51
#